data_AF-A0A447TLM2-F1
#
_entry.id   AF-A0A447TLM2-F1
#
_cell.length_a   1.000
_cell.length_b   1.000
_cell.length_c   1.000
_cell.angle_alpha   90.00
_cell.angle_beta   90.00
_cell.angle_gamma   90.00
#
_symmetry.space_group_name_H-M   'P 1'
#
loop_
_entity.id
_entity.type
_entity.pdbx_description
1 polymer ?
#
loop_
_entity_poly.entity_id
_entity_poly.type
_entity_poly.pdbx_seq_one_letter_code
_entity_poly.pdbx_strand_id
1 'polypeptide(L)'
;MRRKMLLAMATLTLAGTTLAASPVAKGDPAKGKQIVDTVCAACHGADGNSVAAANPTIAGQSQQYLYSQLKAFKSGERKNPTMLGMTAGLSDDDMRNLAAYFSQQKPKDREAADKALLPLGAKIYRVGNPASHVPACMSCHGPPARACPTSSPAWAASTPAMSPSSWPTSRPAPTART
;
A
#
# COMPACT_ATOMS: atom_id res chain seq x y z
N MET A 1 8.69 63.85 -37.14
CA MET A 1 8.46 63.78 -35.67
C MET A 1 8.18 62.33 -35.29
N ARG A 2 9.12 61.64 -34.60
CA ARG A 2 9.00 60.22 -34.21
C ARG A 2 8.54 60.12 -32.75
N ARG A 3 7.31 59.69 -32.50
CA ARG A 3 6.79 59.39 -31.15
C ARG A 3 7.30 58.01 -30.72
N LYS A 4 8.15 57.98 -29.69
CA LYS A 4 8.61 56.76 -29.01
C LYS A 4 7.48 56.26 -28.10
N MET A 5 6.84 55.14 -28.44
CA MET A 5 5.96 54.41 -27.52
C MET A 5 6.81 53.39 -26.77
N LEU A 6 7.03 53.64 -25.47
CA LEU A 6 7.60 52.69 -24.52
C LEU A 6 6.46 51.81 -24.00
N LEU A 7 6.47 50.53 -24.36
CA LEU A 7 5.58 49.51 -23.79
C LEU A 7 6.17 49.07 -22.44
N ALA A 8 5.47 49.39 -21.35
CA ALA A 8 5.79 48.88 -20.02
C ALA A 8 5.15 47.48 -19.84
N MET A 9 5.97 46.44 -19.77
CA MET A 9 5.52 45.10 -19.40
C MET A 9 5.39 45.00 -17.87
N ALA A 10 4.16 44.96 -17.37
CA ALA A 10 3.85 44.62 -15.98
C ALA A 10 3.83 43.08 -15.84
N THR A 11 4.86 42.52 -15.23
CA THR A 11 4.98 41.10 -14.90
C THR A 11 4.26 40.81 -13.58
N LEU A 12 3.04 40.25 -13.67
CA LEU A 12 2.26 39.79 -12.53
C LEU A 12 2.74 38.40 -12.11
N THR A 13 3.53 38.31 -11.03
CA THR A 13 4.02 37.05 -10.46
C THR A 13 2.94 36.43 -9.57
N LEU A 14 2.35 35.32 -10.03
CA LEU A 14 1.41 34.51 -9.27
C LEU A 14 2.19 33.63 -8.28
N ALA A 15 2.21 34.00 -7.00
CA ALA A 15 2.82 33.19 -5.95
C ALA A 15 1.91 31.99 -5.62
N GLY A 16 2.26 30.81 -6.13
CA GLY A 16 1.58 29.55 -5.80
C GLY A 16 1.95 29.07 -4.40
N THR A 17 0.97 28.95 -3.51
CA THR A 17 1.11 28.27 -2.22
C THR A 17 1.17 26.76 -2.45
N THR A 18 2.32 26.16 -2.17
CA THR A 18 2.49 24.71 -2.20
C THR A 18 1.97 24.11 -0.90
N LEU A 19 0.97 23.23 -1.00
CA LEU A 19 0.55 22.37 0.11
C LEU A 19 1.62 21.29 0.30
N ALA A 20 2.58 21.54 1.20
CA ALA A 20 3.56 20.53 1.59
C ALA A 20 2.87 19.47 2.47
N ALA A 21 2.77 18.24 1.97
CA ALA A 21 2.35 17.10 2.78
C ALA A 21 3.40 16.87 3.88
N SER A 22 2.98 16.93 5.15
CA SER A 22 3.87 16.70 6.28
C SER A 22 4.44 15.28 6.25
N PRO A 23 5.75 15.10 6.44
CA PRO A 23 6.33 13.77 6.52
C PRO A 23 5.77 13.06 7.76
N VAL A 24 5.21 11.87 7.56
CA VAL A 24 4.88 10.96 8.65
C VAL A 24 6.16 10.73 9.44
N ALA A 25 6.15 11.03 10.74
CA ALA A 25 7.30 10.78 11.61
C ALA A 25 7.75 9.32 11.44
N LYS A 26 9.04 9.13 11.14
CA LYS A 26 9.62 7.80 10.92
C LYS A 26 9.60 7.04 12.25
N GLY A 27 8.84 5.95 12.32
CA GLY A 27 8.90 5.02 13.45
C GLY A 27 10.28 4.35 13.56
N ASP A 28 10.58 3.82 14.73
CA ASP A 28 11.78 3.06 15.07
C ASP A 28 11.50 1.55 14.97
N PRO A 29 12.02 0.85 13.94
CA PRO A 29 11.81 -0.58 13.77
C PRO A 29 12.38 -1.43 14.89
N ALA A 30 13.44 -0.98 15.58
CA ALA A 30 14.06 -1.75 16.65
C ALA A 30 13.15 -1.80 17.89
N LYS A 31 12.55 -0.65 18.25
CA LYS A 31 11.49 -0.60 19.26
C LYS A 31 10.24 -1.37 18.83
N GLY A 32 9.88 -1.27 17.55
CA GLY A 32 8.78 -2.04 16.98
C GLY A 32 8.97 -3.54 17.18
N LYS A 33 10.18 -4.05 16.91
CA LYS A 33 10.52 -5.47 17.10
C LYS A 33 10.31 -5.95 18.54
N GLN A 34 10.70 -5.15 19.53
CA GLN A 34 10.51 -5.50 20.95
C GLN A 34 9.04 -5.74 21.28
N ILE A 35 8.15 -4.92 20.74
CA ILE A 35 6.69 -5.08 20.89
C ILE A 35 6.21 -6.31 20.12
N VAL A 36 6.70 -6.52 18.89
CA VAL A 36 6.32 -7.69 18.07
C VAL A 36 6.61 -9.00 18.79
N ASP A 37 7.79 -9.14 19.38
CA ASP A 37 8.23 -10.35 20.07
C ASP A 37 7.34 -10.70 21.28
N THR A 38 6.62 -9.72 21.85
CA THR A 38 5.77 -9.93 23.04
C THR A 38 4.31 -10.22 22.70
N VAL A 39 3.73 -9.53 21.72
CA VAL A 39 2.27 -9.57 21.51
C VAL A 39 1.84 -9.84 20.06
N CYS A 40 2.68 -9.57 19.05
CA CYS A 40 2.25 -9.69 17.65
C CYS A 40 2.62 -11.03 17.01
N ALA A 41 3.81 -11.55 17.37
CA ALA A 41 4.44 -12.68 16.68
C ALA A 41 3.63 -13.98 16.78
N ALA A 42 2.88 -14.18 17.87
CA ALA A 42 2.07 -15.38 18.09
C ALA A 42 1.00 -15.59 17.00
N CYS A 43 0.46 -14.49 16.46
CA CYS A 43 -0.60 -14.55 15.45
C CYS A 43 -0.10 -14.23 14.04
N HIS A 44 0.80 -13.25 13.92
CA HIS A 44 1.25 -12.75 12.61
C HIS A 44 2.61 -13.28 12.18
N GLY A 45 3.31 -14.03 13.03
CA GLY A 45 4.72 -14.40 12.84
C GLY A 45 5.65 -13.27 13.25
N ALA A 46 6.86 -13.61 13.69
CA ALA A 46 7.87 -12.64 14.10
C ALA A 46 8.27 -11.69 12.95
N ASP A 47 8.25 -12.18 11.71
CA ASP A 47 8.51 -11.40 10.50
C ASP A 47 7.22 -10.90 9.82
N GLY A 48 6.05 -11.09 10.44
CA GLY A 48 4.76 -10.71 9.87
C GLY A 48 4.23 -11.65 8.77
N ASN A 49 4.88 -12.80 8.53
CA ASN A 49 4.39 -13.84 7.63
C ASN A 49 3.60 -14.91 8.40
N SER A 50 2.28 -14.75 8.45
CA SER A 50 1.39 -15.66 9.18
C SER A 50 1.29 -17.03 8.49
N VAL A 51 1.38 -18.09 9.30
CA VAL A 51 1.11 -19.47 8.86
C VAL A 51 -0.39 -19.79 8.85
N ALA A 52 -1.15 -19.18 9.77
CA ALA A 52 -2.59 -19.43 9.91
C ALA A 52 -3.39 -18.56 8.94
N ALA A 53 -4.32 -19.17 8.18
CA ALA A 53 -5.14 -18.45 7.20
C ALA A 53 -6.08 -17.41 7.84
N ALA A 54 -6.48 -17.61 9.11
CA ALA A 54 -7.31 -16.68 9.85
C ALA A 54 -6.58 -15.37 10.23
N ASN A 55 -5.24 -15.42 10.30
CA ASN A 55 -4.42 -14.27 10.64
C ASN A 55 -3.73 -13.74 9.39
N PRO A 56 -3.89 -12.46 9.05
CA PRO A 56 -3.30 -11.91 7.83
C PRO A 56 -1.77 -11.85 7.91
N THR A 57 -1.12 -12.07 6.77
CA THR A 57 0.27 -11.65 6.53
C THR A 57 0.32 -10.13 6.44
N ILE A 58 1.18 -9.53 7.25
CA ILE A 58 1.38 -8.08 7.34
C ILE A 58 2.80 -7.65 6.96
N ALA A 59 3.69 -8.61 6.70
CA ALA A 59 5.03 -8.38 6.18
C ALA A 59 5.01 -7.56 4.89
N GLY A 60 5.86 -6.53 4.80
CA GLY A 60 6.05 -5.70 3.60
C GLY A 60 4.85 -4.84 3.21
N GLN A 61 3.85 -4.75 4.07
CA GLN A 61 2.71 -3.86 3.87
C GLN A 61 3.15 -2.39 4.02
N SER A 62 2.46 -1.46 3.33
CA SER A 62 2.76 -0.03 3.46
C SER A 62 2.73 0.41 4.92
N GLN A 63 3.78 1.10 5.37
CA GLN A 63 3.87 1.65 6.72
C GLN A 63 2.66 2.53 7.05
N GLN A 64 2.22 3.36 6.09
CA GLN A 64 1.07 4.23 6.29
C GLN A 64 -0.23 3.43 6.46
N TYR A 65 -0.38 2.34 5.71
CA TYR A 65 -1.53 1.45 5.84
C TYR A 65 -1.52 0.74 7.20
N LEU A 66 -0.39 0.17 7.61
CA LEU A 66 -0.28 -0.52 8.89
C LEU A 66 -0.62 0.41 10.06
N TYR A 67 -0.05 1.61 10.06
CA TYR A 67 -0.33 2.61 11.08
C TYR A 67 -1.82 3.01 11.08
N SER A 68 -2.43 3.26 9.92
CA SER A 68 -3.85 3.61 9.84
C SER A 68 -4.75 2.48 10.32
N GLN A 69 -4.42 1.22 10.02
CA GLN A 69 -5.18 0.07 10.51
C GLN A 69 -5.07 -0.10 12.02
N LEU A 70 -3.88 0.04 12.61
CA LEU A 70 -3.70 -0.02 14.06
C LEU A 70 -4.53 1.06 14.76
N LYS A 71 -4.53 2.28 14.23
CA LYS A 71 -5.38 3.37 14.73
C LYS A 71 -6.87 3.06 14.60
N ALA A 72 -7.31 2.53 13.46
CA ALA A 72 -8.70 2.19 13.22
C ALA A 72 -9.19 1.05 14.14
N PHE A 73 -8.34 0.08 14.47
CA PHE A 73 -8.66 -0.92 15.48
C PHE A 73 -8.74 -0.32 16.87
N LYS A 74 -7.77 0.52 17.27
CA LYS A 74 -7.74 1.17 18.57
C LYS A 74 -8.95 2.09 18.81
N SER A 75 -9.39 2.81 17.77
CA SER A 75 -10.57 3.69 17.84
C SER A 75 -11.90 2.93 17.75
N GLY A 76 -11.88 1.66 17.34
CA GLY A 76 -13.07 0.86 17.06
C GLY A 76 -13.74 1.15 15.71
N GLU A 77 -13.17 2.03 14.88
CA GLU A 77 -13.62 2.27 13.50
C GLU A 77 -13.56 0.97 12.68
N ARG A 78 -12.47 0.21 12.84
CA ARG A 78 -12.36 -1.15 12.33
C ARG A 78 -12.70 -2.14 13.43
N LYS A 79 -13.84 -2.83 13.29
CA LYS A 79 -14.36 -3.76 14.30
C LYS A 79 -13.65 -5.12 14.22
N ASN A 80 -12.89 -5.45 15.26
CA ASN A 80 -12.37 -6.79 15.52
C ASN A 80 -12.02 -6.89 17.02
N PRO A 81 -12.74 -7.69 17.83
CA PRO A 81 -12.53 -7.73 19.29
C PRO A 81 -11.11 -8.12 19.68
N THR A 82 -10.50 -9.08 18.98
CA THR A 82 -9.13 -9.52 19.22
C THR A 82 -8.16 -8.37 19.02
N MET A 83 -8.15 -7.75 17.84
CA MET A 83 -7.24 -6.64 17.54
C MET A 83 -7.54 -5.36 18.33
N LEU A 84 -8.80 -5.12 18.72
CA LEU A 84 -9.14 -4.05 19.65
C LEU A 84 -8.41 -4.25 20.99
N GLY A 85 -8.47 -5.46 21.55
CA GLY A 85 -7.72 -5.80 22.76
C GLY A 85 -6.21 -5.62 22.61
N MET A 86 -5.64 -6.05 21.48
CA MET A 86 -4.20 -5.91 21.20
C MET A 86 -3.76 -4.45 21.04
N THR A 87 -4.61 -3.57 20.52
CA THR A 87 -4.27 -2.18 20.21
C THR A 87 -4.67 -1.19 21.31
N ALA A 88 -5.51 -1.60 22.27
CA ALA A 88 -6.00 -0.76 23.36
C ALA A 88 -4.88 -0.10 24.17
N GLY A 89 -3.79 -0.84 24.46
CA GLY A 89 -2.64 -0.35 25.22
C GLY A 89 -1.57 0.38 24.42
N LEU A 90 -1.60 0.34 23.08
CA LEU A 90 -0.53 0.89 22.26
C LEU A 90 -0.54 2.41 22.24
N SER A 91 0.61 3.04 22.46
CA SER A 91 0.77 4.47 22.21
C SER A 91 0.80 4.77 20.70
N ASP A 92 0.69 6.04 20.35
CA ASP A 92 0.79 6.51 18.97
C ASP A 92 2.19 6.22 18.37
N ASP A 93 3.23 6.32 19.21
CA ASP A 93 4.61 5.96 18.84
C ASP A 93 4.78 4.45 18.68
N ASP A 94 4.18 3.63 19.54
CA ASP A 94 4.20 2.17 19.38
C ASP A 94 3.60 1.75 18.04
N MET A 95 2.46 2.34 17.67
CA MET A 95 1.82 2.06 16.39
C MET A 95 2.69 2.47 15.20
N ARG A 96 3.41 3.60 15.29
CA ARG A 96 4.40 4.00 14.27
C ARG A 96 5.58 3.04 14.20
N ASN A 97 6.12 2.62 15.33
CA ASN A 97 7.25 1.71 15.43
C ASN A 97 6.92 0.33 14.86
N LEU A 98 5.75 -0.22 15.22
CA LEU A 98 5.20 -1.47 14.68
C LEU A 98 5.00 -1.39 13.16
N ALA A 99 4.40 -0.30 12.69
CA ALA A 99 4.19 -0.09 11.26
C ALA A 99 5.52 -0.03 10.49
N ALA A 100 6.52 0.70 11.02
CA ALA A 100 7.85 0.80 10.44
C ALA A 100 8.59 -0.54 10.43
N TYR A 101 8.42 -1.36 11.47
CA TYR A 101 9.00 -2.70 11.54
C TYR A 101 8.42 -3.62 10.47
N PHE A 102 7.10 -3.80 10.42
CA PHE A 102 6.46 -4.75 9.51
C PHE A 102 6.58 -4.34 8.04
N SER A 103 6.61 -3.03 7.74
CA SER A 103 6.78 -2.55 6.36
C SER A 103 8.13 -2.87 5.75
N GLN A 104 9.15 -3.14 6.58
CA GLN A 104 10.50 -3.51 6.14
C GLN A 104 10.69 -5.02 6.00
N GLN A 105 9.72 -5.82 6.44
CA GLN A 105 9.80 -7.27 6.32
C GLN A 105 9.56 -7.70 4.88
N LYS A 106 10.15 -8.83 4.50
CA LYS A 106 9.95 -9.42 3.18
C LYS A 106 8.69 -10.30 3.20
N PRO A 107 7.66 -10.00 2.39
CA PRO A 107 6.53 -10.89 2.22
C PRO A 107 6.99 -12.23 1.67
N LYS A 108 6.46 -13.31 2.23
CA LYS A 108 6.61 -14.67 1.68
C LYS A 108 5.36 -15.01 0.89
N ASP A 109 5.55 -15.67 -0.25
CA ASP A 109 4.43 -16.16 -1.03
C ASP A 109 3.69 -17.26 -0.25
N ARG A 110 2.36 -17.21 -0.31
CA ARG A 110 1.51 -18.29 0.18
C ARG A 110 1.03 -19.11 -1.01
N GLU A 111 1.15 -20.43 -0.90
CA GLU A 111 0.58 -21.32 -1.90
C GLU A 111 -0.95 -21.29 -1.82
N ALA A 112 -1.58 -21.33 -2.99
CA ALA A 112 -3.02 -21.50 -3.09
C ALA A 112 -3.41 -22.89 -2.55
N ALA A 113 -4.51 -22.95 -1.81
CA ALA A 113 -5.07 -24.21 -1.31
C ALA A 113 -5.42 -25.18 -2.46
N ASP A 114 -5.86 -24.62 -3.59
CA ASP A 114 -6.05 -25.35 -4.84
C ASP A 114 -5.25 -24.69 -5.97
N LYS A 115 -4.23 -25.41 -6.45
CA LYS A 115 -3.36 -24.95 -7.53
C LYS A 115 -4.09 -24.90 -8.88
N ALA A 116 -5.15 -25.69 -9.07
CA ALA A 116 -5.94 -25.70 -10.29
C ALA A 116 -6.70 -24.38 -10.52
N LEU A 117 -6.96 -23.62 -9.45
CA LEU A 117 -7.64 -22.32 -9.53
C LEU A 117 -6.69 -21.16 -9.82
N LEU A 118 -5.37 -21.35 -9.78
CA LEU A 118 -4.39 -20.28 -10.01
C LEU A 118 -4.59 -19.56 -11.37
N PRO A 119 -4.82 -20.25 -12.50
CA PRO A 119 -5.05 -19.58 -13.79
C PRO A 119 -6.32 -18.73 -13.77
N LEU A 120 -7.39 -19.22 -13.14
CA LEU A 120 -8.66 -18.50 -13.03
C LEU A 120 -8.53 -17.26 -12.15
N GLY A 121 -7.91 -17.39 -10.97
CA GLY A 121 -7.64 -16.26 -10.07
C GLY A 121 -6.77 -15.20 -10.75
N ALA A 122 -5.72 -15.63 -11.46
CA ALA A 122 -4.87 -14.73 -12.22
C ALA A 122 -5.64 -14.02 -13.36
N LYS A 123 -6.58 -14.70 -14.04
CA LYS A 123 -7.46 -14.06 -15.03
C LYS A 123 -8.33 -12.98 -14.37
N ILE A 124 -9.06 -13.32 -13.31
CA ILE A 124 -9.95 -12.39 -12.60
C ILE A 124 -9.16 -11.16 -12.10
N TYR A 125 -7.96 -11.37 -11.56
CA TYR A 125 -7.11 -10.27 -11.10
C TYR A 125 -6.77 -9.27 -12.22
N ARG A 126 -6.45 -9.79 -13.41
CA ARG A 126 -5.97 -8.97 -14.54
C ARG A 126 -7.09 -8.35 -15.36
N VAL A 127 -8.21 -9.05 -15.54
CA VAL A 127 -9.28 -8.61 -16.46
C VAL A 127 -10.63 -8.38 -15.81
N GLY A 128 -10.80 -8.80 -14.54
CA GLY A 128 -12.09 -8.77 -13.86
C GLY A 128 -12.98 -9.94 -14.25
N ASN A 129 -14.26 -9.84 -13.91
CA ASN A 129 -15.30 -10.79 -14.27
C ASN A 129 -16.51 -10.03 -14.86
N PRO A 130 -16.66 -9.97 -16.19
CA PRO A 130 -17.74 -9.24 -16.83
C PRO A 130 -19.12 -9.85 -16.56
N ALA A 131 -19.22 -11.17 -16.35
CA ALA A 131 -20.49 -11.84 -16.06
C ALA A 131 -21.09 -11.38 -14.72
N SER A 132 -20.24 -10.98 -13.77
CA SER A 132 -20.64 -10.44 -12.47
C SER A 132 -20.39 -8.94 -12.33
N HIS A 133 -20.05 -8.25 -13.43
CA HIS A 133 -19.74 -6.81 -13.45
C HIS A 133 -18.62 -6.39 -12.47
N VAL A 134 -17.68 -7.29 -12.20
CA VAL A 134 -16.53 -7.01 -11.34
C VAL A 134 -15.38 -6.50 -12.20
N PRO A 135 -14.87 -5.27 -12.00
CA PRO A 135 -13.73 -4.76 -12.75
C PRO A 135 -12.43 -5.51 -12.38
N ALA A 136 -11.39 -5.35 -13.19
CA ALA A 136 -10.07 -5.91 -12.90
C ALA A 136 -9.50 -5.37 -11.59
N CYS A 137 -9.06 -6.27 -10.71
CA CYS A 137 -8.47 -5.90 -9.42
C CYS A 137 -7.19 -5.08 -9.60
N MET A 138 -6.38 -5.43 -10.62
CA MET A 138 -5.12 -4.74 -10.92
C MET A 138 -5.26 -3.25 -11.24
N SER A 139 -6.45 -2.82 -11.67
CA SER A 139 -6.70 -1.41 -12.00
C SER A 139 -6.53 -0.49 -10.78
N CYS A 140 -6.72 -1.04 -9.57
CA CYS A 140 -6.54 -0.30 -8.31
C CYS A 140 -5.39 -0.87 -7.46
N HIS A 141 -5.22 -2.20 -7.42
CA HIS A 141 -4.20 -2.86 -6.59
C HIS A 141 -2.83 -3.01 -7.27
N GLY A 142 -2.70 -2.61 -8.53
CA GLY A 142 -1.45 -2.67 -9.30
C GLY A 142 -1.13 -4.07 -9.81
N PRO A 143 0.04 -4.28 -10.45
CA PRO A 143 0.51 -5.62 -10.75
C PRO A 143 0.91 -6.35 -9.46
N PRO A 144 0.78 -7.69 -9.43
CA PRO A 144 1.19 -8.48 -8.27
C PRO A 144 2.65 -8.15 -7.88
N ALA A 145 2.91 -8.04 -6.57
CA ALA A 145 4.15 -7.57 -5.94
C ALA A 145 4.44 -6.04 -5.97
N ARG A 146 3.52 -5.19 -6.44
CA ARG A 146 3.60 -3.73 -6.26
C ARG A 146 2.34 -3.20 -5.60
N ALA A 147 2.32 -3.19 -4.27
CA ALA A 147 1.36 -2.35 -3.56
C ALA A 147 1.69 -0.88 -3.88
N CYS A 148 0.72 -0.15 -4.43
CA CYS A 148 0.83 1.30 -4.53
C CYS A 148 1.04 1.86 -3.10
N PRO A 149 2.08 2.68 -2.84
CA PRO A 149 2.49 3.05 -1.48
C PRO A 149 1.41 3.81 -0.69
N THR A 150 0.40 4.35 -1.36
CA THR A 150 -0.69 5.11 -0.75
C THR A 150 -1.96 4.27 -0.70
N SER A 151 -2.29 3.73 0.48
CA SER A 151 -3.62 3.26 0.92
C SER A 151 -4.13 1.86 0.55
N SER A 152 -3.62 1.18 -0.48
CA SER A 152 -4.13 -0.17 -0.83
C SER A 152 -3.34 -1.29 -0.15
N PRO A 153 -3.99 -2.34 0.41
CA PRO A 153 -3.27 -3.47 0.98
C PRO A 153 -2.46 -4.17 -0.11
N ALA A 154 -1.16 -4.35 0.16
CA ALA A 154 -0.30 -5.27 -0.57
C ALA A 154 -0.89 -6.68 -0.59
N TRP A 155 -1.09 -7.24 -1.78
CA TRP A 155 -1.42 -8.66 -1.95
C TRP A 155 -0.18 -9.41 -2.42
N ALA A 156 0.26 -10.38 -1.63
CA ALA A 156 1.22 -11.37 -2.08
C ALA A 156 0.52 -12.23 -3.14
N ALA A 157 1.11 -12.32 -4.33
CA ALA A 157 0.60 -13.18 -5.38
C ALA A 157 1.53 -14.38 -5.50
N SER A 158 0.93 -15.57 -5.56
CA SER A 158 1.61 -16.85 -5.75
C SER A 158 2.29 -17.02 -7.12
N THR A 159 2.46 -15.94 -7.90
CA THR A 159 3.10 -15.99 -9.21
C THR A 159 4.53 -15.49 -9.07
N PRO A 160 5.55 -16.23 -9.57
CA PRO A 160 6.91 -15.74 -9.60
C PRO A 160 6.93 -14.39 -10.32
N ALA A 161 7.68 -13.43 -9.76
CA ALA A 161 7.86 -12.11 -10.34
C ALA A 161 8.19 -12.23 -11.82
N MET A 162 7.22 -11.90 -12.69
CA MET A 162 7.46 -11.92 -14.13
C MET A 162 8.54 -10.88 -14.45
N SER A 163 9.62 -11.34 -15.08
CA SER A 163 10.76 -10.50 -15.47
C SER A 163 10.27 -9.27 -16.26
N PRO A 164 10.84 -8.07 -16.03
CA PRO A 164 10.43 -6.82 -16.71
C PRO A 164 10.39 -6.92 -18.25
N SER A 165 11.17 -7.84 -18.82
CA SER A 165 11.28 -8.12 -20.26
C SER A 165 10.05 -8.80 -20.89
N SER A 166 9.06 -9.24 -20.09
CA SER A 166 7.86 -9.94 -20.58
C SER A 166 6.60 -9.06 -20.65
N TRP A 167 6.75 -7.75 -20.44
CA TRP A 167 5.66 -6.79 -20.58
C TRP A 167 5.50 -6.37 -22.05
N PRO A 168 4.28 -6.40 -22.63
CA PRO A 168 4.05 -5.76 -23.91
C PRO A 168 4.33 -4.26 -23.77
N THR A 169 5.32 -3.76 -24.51
CA THR A 169 5.81 -2.37 -24.49
C THR A 169 4.81 -1.36 -25.06
N SER A 170 3.63 -1.79 -25.46
CA SER A 170 2.61 -0.95 -26.07
C SER A 170 1.75 -0.24 -25.01
N ARG A 171 2.31 0.81 -24.39
CA ARG A 171 1.46 1.94 -23.97
C ARG A 171 1.03 2.66 -25.26
N PRO A 172 -0.27 2.76 -25.58
CA PRO A 172 -0.70 3.67 -26.63
C PRO A 172 -0.34 5.10 -26.20
N ALA A 173 0.32 5.83 -27.10
CA ALA A 173 0.66 7.24 -26.89
C ALA A 173 -0.62 8.05 -26.62
N PRO A 174 -0.59 9.06 -25.73
CA PRO A 174 -1.74 9.93 -25.52
C PRO A 174 -2.01 10.69 -26.82
N THR A 175 -3.14 10.38 -27.46
CA THR A 175 -3.64 11.16 -28.60
C THR A 175 -3.92 12.58 -28.12
N ALA A 176 -3.16 13.54 -28.65
CA ALA A 176 -3.43 14.96 -28.47
C ALA A 176 -4.84 15.25 -29.01
N ARG A 177 -5.70 15.73 -28.12
CA ARG A 177 -7.04 16.21 -28.47
C ARG A 177 -6.84 17.60 -29.10
N THR A 178 -7.10 17.71 -30.40
CA THR A 178 -7.30 18.99 -31.11
C THR A 178 -8.65 19.57 -30.75
#